data_AF-A4J304-F1
#
_entry.id   AF-A4J304-F1
#
_cell.length_a   1.000
_cell.length_b   1.000
_cell.length_c   1.000
_cell.angle_alpha   90.00
_cell.angle_beta   90.00
_cell.angle_gamma   90.00
#
_symmetry.space_group_name_H-M   'P 1'
#
loop_
_entity.id
_entity.type
_entity.pdbx_description
1 polymer ?
#
loop_
_entity_poly.entity_id
_entity_poly.type
_entity_poly.pdbx_seq_one_letter_code
_entity_poly.pdbx_strand_id
1 'polypeptide(L)'
;MQGYVSTKVKKALKVGERVSKRNFPFIKNNIIANSVEGTYEEAMTEWEFVGILDEENVERFVPRCQLCNQPGLRINFEIHNPDTRKRFLVGSSCIKKFLVLKGTSSLEESWDFFVRQSIRYASLDDLRYFANDVLASENIQVHQIRRLRKLVADVLGLPDQCSLNSAVFEKKEDWDGLVHYLIGSNDGSDQVWRKKLERIKMILFSPSKLIKKQKLLDTGEKDGHWANIGRKNTRVDTTLSRSEAYKNPAKKN
;
A
#
# COMPACT_ATOMS: atom_id res chain seq x y z
N MET A 1 12.44 -12.30 -6.43
CA MET A 1 11.52 -11.67 -5.44
C MET A 1 10.66 -10.69 -6.21
N GLN A 2 9.43 -11.08 -6.54
CA GLN A 2 8.51 -10.17 -7.20
C GLN A 2 8.19 -9.02 -6.23
N GLY A 3 8.44 -7.78 -6.66
CA GLY A 3 8.24 -6.61 -5.82
C GLY A 3 6.75 -6.34 -5.67
N TYR A 4 6.23 -6.36 -4.46
CA TYR A 4 4.80 -6.24 -4.20
C TYR A 4 4.22 -4.91 -4.69
N VAL A 5 3.09 -5.00 -5.40
CA VAL A 5 2.46 -3.87 -6.08
C VAL A 5 2.05 -2.82 -5.06
N SER A 6 1.49 -3.22 -3.91
CA SER A 6 1.09 -2.29 -2.83
C SER A 6 2.25 -1.45 -2.30
N THR A 7 3.47 -2.02 -2.24
CA THR A 7 4.65 -1.30 -1.76
C THR A 7 5.14 -0.29 -2.79
N LYS A 8 5.15 -0.67 -4.08
CA LYS A 8 5.46 0.25 -5.18
C LYS A 8 4.45 1.41 -5.19
N VAL A 9 3.15 1.11 -5.10
CA VAL A 9 2.06 2.11 -5.09
C VAL A 9 2.19 3.07 -3.91
N LYS A 10 2.35 2.56 -2.67
CA LYS A 10 2.53 3.42 -1.48
C LYS A 10 3.75 4.33 -1.62
N LYS A 11 4.84 3.86 -2.23
CA LYS A 11 6.03 4.67 -2.51
C LYS A 11 5.74 5.75 -3.56
N ALA A 12 5.05 5.41 -4.65
CA ALA A 12 4.69 6.34 -5.70
C ALA A 12 3.78 7.47 -5.17
N LEU A 13 2.75 7.12 -4.40
CA LEU A 13 1.83 8.09 -3.79
C LEU A 13 2.53 9.04 -2.81
N LYS A 14 3.56 8.57 -2.10
CA LYS A 14 4.32 9.38 -1.13
C LYS A 14 5.32 10.33 -1.80
N VAL A 15 6.04 9.84 -2.81
CA VAL A 15 7.09 10.64 -3.49
C VAL A 15 6.45 11.61 -4.48
N GLY A 16 5.44 11.15 -5.23
CA GLY A 16 4.83 11.87 -6.34
C GLY A 16 5.79 12.12 -7.50
N GLU A 17 5.25 12.30 -8.70
CA GLU A 17 6.04 12.73 -9.86
C GLU A 17 6.17 14.26 -9.91
N ARG A 18 7.30 14.77 -10.44
CA ARG A 18 7.49 16.22 -10.61
C ARG A 18 6.76 16.71 -11.85
N VAL A 19 5.60 17.35 -11.66
CA VAL A 19 4.88 18.01 -12.76
C VAL A 19 5.34 19.45 -12.90
N SER A 20 5.84 19.82 -14.08
CA SER A 20 6.22 21.20 -14.44
C SER A 20 4.99 22.07 -14.67
N LYS A 21 5.04 23.33 -14.18
CA LYS A 21 3.98 24.34 -14.41
C LYS A 21 3.73 24.62 -15.89
N ARG A 22 4.73 24.42 -16.76
CA ARG A 22 4.62 24.63 -18.22
C ARG A 22 3.61 23.67 -18.88
N ASN A 23 3.30 22.55 -18.25
CA ASN A 23 2.40 21.54 -18.82
C ASN A 23 0.93 21.85 -18.55
N PHE A 24 0.61 22.89 -17.75
CA PHE A 24 -0.77 23.15 -17.35
C PHE A 24 -1.72 23.42 -18.53
N PRO A 25 -1.39 24.28 -19.52
CA PRO A 25 -2.28 24.49 -20.67
C PRO A 25 -2.53 23.21 -21.47
N PHE A 26 -1.50 22.38 -21.61
CA PHE A 26 -1.60 21.09 -22.30
C PHE A 26 -2.52 20.12 -21.56
N ILE A 27 -2.40 20.03 -20.23
CA ILE A 27 -3.25 19.18 -19.39
C ILE A 27 -4.72 19.65 -19.48
N LYS A 28 -4.97 20.95 -19.35
CA LYS A 28 -6.31 21.54 -19.45
C LYS A 28 -6.96 21.21 -20.80
N ASN A 29 -6.21 21.41 -21.91
CA ASN A 29 -6.71 21.11 -23.24
C ASN A 29 -7.00 19.61 -23.44
N ASN A 30 -6.14 18.72 -22.91
CA ASN A 30 -6.37 17.28 -23.00
C ASN A 30 -7.62 16.84 -22.24
N ILE A 31 -7.87 17.41 -21.06
CA ILE A 31 -9.05 17.08 -20.25
C ILE A 31 -10.31 17.55 -20.97
N ILE A 32 -10.36 18.82 -21.41
CA ILE A 32 -11.52 19.38 -22.14
C ILE A 32 -11.77 18.60 -23.44
N ALA A 33 -10.74 18.32 -24.24
CA ALA A 33 -10.89 17.64 -25.52
C ALA A 33 -11.39 16.18 -25.42
N ASN A 34 -11.36 15.59 -24.22
CA ASN A 34 -11.82 14.23 -23.96
C ASN A 34 -12.98 14.17 -22.95
N SER A 35 -13.56 15.33 -22.65
CA SER A 35 -14.72 15.52 -21.80
C SER A 35 -15.95 15.78 -22.66
N VAL A 36 -17.13 15.62 -22.06
CA VAL A 36 -18.37 16.10 -22.67
C VAL A 36 -18.47 17.62 -22.57
N GLU A 37 -17.92 18.18 -21.49
CA GLU A 37 -18.07 19.58 -21.15
C GLU A 37 -17.02 20.48 -21.81
N GLY A 38 -17.43 21.71 -22.10
CA GLY A 38 -16.58 22.71 -22.77
C GLY A 38 -15.66 23.47 -21.81
N THR A 39 -15.91 23.40 -20.51
CA THR A 39 -15.13 24.10 -19.47
C THR A 39 -14.24 23.12 -18.70
N TYR A 40 -13.13 23.62 -18.16
CA TYR A 40 -12.19 22.75 -17.44
C TYR A 40 -12.71 22.33 -16.08
N GLU A 41 -13.41 23.26 -15.43
CA GLU A 41 -13.95 23.12 -14.09
C GLU A 41 -14.98 21.99 -14.04
N GLU A 42 -15.78 21.84 -15.09
CA GLU A 42 -16.72 20.72 -15.24
C GLU A 42 -15.99 19.47 -15.72
N ALA A 43 -15.15 19.58 -16.75
CA ALA A 43 -14.44 18.45 -17.35
C ALA A 43 -13.51 17.70 -16.38
N MET A 44 -12.96 18.38 -15.37
CA MET A 44 -12.10 17.72 -14.36
C MET A 44 -12.88 16.81 -13.40
N THR A 45 -14.21 16.91 -13.35
CA THR A 45 -15.08 16.16 -12.43
C THR A 45 -15.62 14.83 -12.99
N GLU A 46 -15.41 14.59 -14.28
CA GLU A 46 -16.00 13.45 -15.02
C GLU A 46 -15.23 12.14 -14.85
N TRP A 47 -14.07 12.16 -14.19
CA TRP A 47 -13.12 11.04 -14.25
C TRP A 47 -13.29 10.07 -13.08
N GLU A 48 -13.28 8.78 -13.37
CA GLU A 48 -13.31 7.67 -12.42
C GLU A 48 -11.96 6.95 -12.40
N PHE A 49 -11.54 6.51 -11.21
CA PHE A 49 -10.37 5.66 -11.06
C PHE A 49 -10.75 4.19 -11.28
N VAL A 50 -10.02 3.49 -12.16
CA VAL A 50 -10.37 2.13 -12.60
C VAL A 50 -9.35 1.09 -12.20
N GLY A 51 -8.06 1.42 -12.19
CA GLY A 51 -7.04 0.41 -11.93
C GLY A 51 -5.61 0.91 -11.90
N ILE A 52 -4.70 -0.04 -11.68
CA ILE A 52 -3.27 0.20 -11.54
C ILE A 52 -2.52 -0.75 -12.46
N LEU A 53 -1.55 -0.23 -13.20
CA LEU A 53 -0.61 -1.00 -13.99
C LEU A 53 0.81 -0.63 -13.54
N ASP A 54 1.65 -1.62 -13.30
CA ASP A 54 3.07 -1.40 -13.04
C ASP A 54 3.93 -1.75 -14.27
N GLU A 55 5.23 -1.47 -14.17
CA GLU A 55 6.19 -1.73 -15.24
C GLU A 55 6.31 -3.21 -15.64
N GLU A 56 5.84 -4.15 -14.81
CA GLU A 56 5.81 -5.58 -15.14
C GLU A 56 4.72 -5.90 -16.18
N ASN A 57 3.70 -5.04 -16.31
CA ASN A 57 2.62 -5.16 -17.29
C ASN A 57 3.00 -4.57 -18.66
N VAL A 58 4.07 -5.09 -19.28
CA VAL A 58 4.73 -4.52 -20.47
C VAL A 58 3.78 -4.21 -21.64
N GLU A 59 2.73 -5.01 -21.84
CA GLU A 59 1.79 -4.82 -22.96
C GLU A 59 0.89 -3.59 -22.82
N ARG A 60 0.50 -3.23 -21.59
CA ARG A 60 -0.45 -2.15 -21.32
C ARG A 60 0.21 -0.92 -20.66
N PHE A 61 1.42 -1.09 -20.13
CA PHE A 61 2.12 -0.03 -19.43
C PHE A 61 2.61 1.06 -20.38
N VAL A 62 2.43 2.32 -19.98
CA VAL A 62 2.88 3.50 -20.72
C VAL A 62 3.89 4.28 -19.87
N PRO A 63 5.15 4.44 -20.32
CA PRO A 63 6.21 5.08 -19.53
C PRO A 63 6.06 6.60 -19.39
N ARG A 64 5.10 7.21 -20.11
CA ARG A 64 4.80 8.63 -20.11
C ARG A 64 3.36 8.87 -19.67
N CYS A 65 3.14 9.88 -18.84
CA CYS A 65 1.79 10.27 -18.42
C CYS A 65 0.98 10.79 -19.61
N GLN A 66 -0.19 10.22 -19.88
CA GLN A 66 -1.02 10.63 -21.01
C GLN A 66 -1.65 12.02 -20.84
N LEU A 67 -1.74 12.55 -19.61
CA LEU A 67 -2.22 13.91 -19.36
C LEU A 67 -1.14 14.98 -19.56
N CYS A 68 0.06 14.78 -19.01
CA CYS A 68 1.11 15.81 -18.97
C CYS A 68 2.36 15.50 -19.80
N ASN A 69 2.39 14.34 -20.47
CA ASN A 69 3.49 13.82 -21.29
C ASN A 69 4.85 13.72 -20.56
N GLN A 70 4.86 13.73 -19.22
CA GLN A 70 6.09 13.56 -18.45
C GLN A 70 6.55 12.10 -18.49
N PRO A 71 7.83 11.84 -18.79
CA PRO A 71 8.40 10.50 -18.75
C PRO A 71 8.71 10.05 -17.31
N GLY A 72 9.04 8.77 -17.17
CA GLY A 72 9.54 8.21 -15.92
C GLY A 72 8.45 7.74 -14.97
N LEU A 73 7.25 7.43 -15.48
CA LEU A 73 6.26 6.69 -14.70
C LEU A 73 6.82 5.29 -14.42
N ARG A 74 6.60 4.83 -13.18
CA ARG A 74 6.83 3.43 -12.77
C ARG A 74 5.52 2.69 -12.52
N ILE A 75 4.45 3.46 -12.35
CA ILE A 75 3.09 3.01 -12.12
C ILE A 75 2.19 3.92 -12.94
N ASN A 76 1.28 3.32 -13.69
CA ASN A 76 0.16 4.01 -14.29
C ASN A 76 -1.07 3.81 -13.43
N PHE A 77 -1.77 4.91 -13.19
CA PHE A 77 -3.12 4.90 -12.67
C PHE A 77 -4.06 5.05 -13.87
N GLU A 78 -4.92 4.07 -14.08
CA GLU A 78 -5.93 4.08 -15.13
C GLU A 78 -7.14 4.88 -14.64
N ILE A 79 -7.44 5.97 -15.34
CA ILE A 79 -8.65 6.76 -15.16
C ILE A 79 -9.54 6.66 -16.40
N HIS A 80 -10.84 6.78 -16.21
CA HIS A 80 -11.85 6.61 -17.24
C HIS A 80 -12.91 7.69 -17.14
N ASN A 81 -13.28 8.26 -18.28
CA ASN A 81 -14.47 9.09 -18.38
C ASN A 81 -15.65 8.21 -18.84
N PRO A 82 -16.66 7.96 -18.00
CA PRO A 82 -17.78 7.08 -18.31
C PRO A 82 -18.66 7.61 -19.44
N ASP A 83 -18.70 8.93 -19.63
CA ASP A 83 -19.57 9.59 -20.61
C ASP A 83 -18.96 9.55 -22.01
N THR A 84 -17.64 9.79 -22.12
CA THR A 84 -16.91 9.72 -23.42
C THR A 84 -16.26 8.37 -23.70
N ARG A 85 -16.27 7.44 -22.72
CA ARG A 85 -15.55 6.15 -22.74
C ARG A 85 -14.04 6.27 -22.94
N LYS A 86 -13.48 7.47 -22.78
CA LYS A 86 -12.04 7.72 -22.89
C LYS A 86 -11.30 7.22 -21.67
N ARG A 87 -10.09 6.72 -21.86
CA ARG A 87 -9.23 6.20 -20.79
C ARG A 87 -7.86 6.84 -20.86
N PHE A 88 -7.30 7.14 -19.69
CA PHE A 88 -5.94 7.62 -19.57
C PHE A 88 -5.12 6.85 -18.55
N LEU A 89 -3.85 6.67 -18.87
CA LEU A 89 -2.80 6.15 -18.02
C LEU A 89 -1.95 7.31 -17.54
N VAL A 90 -2.06 7.62 -16.25
CA VAL A 90 -1.54 8.86 -15.67
C VAL A 90 -0.67 8.61 -14.44
N GLY A 91 0.12 9.61 -14.07
CA GLY A 91 0.87 9.62 -12.82
C GLY A 91 0.03 10.16 -11.65
N SER A 92 0.40 9.79 -10.44
CA SER A 92 -0.30 10.19 -9.21
C SER A 92 -0.38 11.71 -9.03
N SER A 93 0.67 12.44 -9.40
CA SER A 93 0.73 13.90 -9.28
C SER A 93 -0.22 14.62 -10.23
N CYS A 94 -0.60 14.01 -11.35
CA CYS A 94 -1.59 14.59 -12.25
C CYS A 94 -2.99 14.49 -11.65
N ILE A 95 -3.32 13.32 -11.09
CA ILE A 95 -4.61 13.11 -10.41
C ILE A 95 -4.75 14.10 -9.24
N LYS A 96 -3.72 14.16 -8.37
CA LYS A 96 -3.73 15.05 -7.19
C LYS A 96 -3.99 16.52 -7.50
N LYS A 97 -3.49 17.02 -8.63
CA LYS A 97 -3.46 18.45 -8.94
C LYS A 97 -4.56 18.92 -9.87
N PHE A 98 -5.10 18.03 -10.70
CA PHE A 98 -5.90 18.44 -11.85
C PHE A 98 -7.24 17.72 -11.98
N LEU A 99 -7.54 16.73 -11.13
CA LEU A 99 -8.77 15.96 -11.23
C LEU A 99 -9.53 15.98 -9.91
N VAL A 100 -10.84 16.11 -10.01
CA VAL A 100 -11.78 15.83 -8.92
C VAL A 100 -12.51 14.56 -9.33
N LEU A 101 -12.18 13.43 -8.70
CA LEU A 101 -12.76 12.16 -9.09
C LEU A 101 -14.27 12.16 -8.83
N LYS A 102 -15.02 11.51 -9.74
CA LYS A 102 -16.47 11.44 -9.67
C LYS A 102 -16.93 10.90 -8.31
N GLY A 103 -17.91 11.57 -7.71
CA GLY A 103 -18.41 11.27 -6.36
C GLY A 103 -17.66 11.96 -5.23
N THR A 104 -16.74 12.88 -5.54
CA THR A 104 -16.07 13.75 -4.55
C THR A 104 -16.32 15.22 -4.85
N SER A 105 -16.22 16.08 -3.84
CA SER A 105 -16.58 17.50 -3.93
C SER A 105 -15.38 18.44 -4.09
N SER A 106 -14.17 17.97 -3.77
CA SER A 106 -12.96 18.80 -3.77
C SER A 106 -11.71 18.00 -4.18
N LEU A 107 -10.63 18.71 -4.52
CA LEU A 107 -9.34 18.10 -4.84
C LEU A 107 -8.74 17.31 -3.66
N GLU A 108 -8.95 17.78 -2.43
CA GLU A 108 -8.44 17.13 -1.22
C GLU A 108 -9.19 15.82 -0.95
N GLU A 109 -10.52 15.87 -0.97
CA GLU A 109 -11.36 14.68 -0.82
C GLU A 109 -11.11 13.68 -1.95
N SER A 110 -10.97 14.17 -3.19
CA SER A 110 -10.63 13.36 -4.35
C SER A 110 -9.29 12.65 -4.17
N TRP A 111 -8.28 13.34 -3.66
CA TRP A 111 -6.97 12.76 -3.41
C TRP A 111 -7.03 11.68 -2.33
N ASP A 112 -7.75 11.91 -1.23
CA ASP A 112 -7.92 10.94 -0.16
C ASP A 112 -8.71 9.70 -0.61
N PHE A 113 -9.76 9.91 -1.40
CA PHE A 113 -10.48 8.82 -2.06
C PHE A 113 -9.55 8.02 -2.97
N PHE A 114 -8.79 8.69 -3.85
CA PHE A 114 -7.86 8.06 -4.77
C PHE A 114 -6.77 7.25 -4.05
N VAL A 115 -6.18 7.80 -2.98
CA VAL A 115 -5.14 7.12 -2.19
C VAL A 115 -5.71 5.84 -1.57
N ARG A 116 -6.90 5.92 -0.95
CA ARG A 116 -7.57 4.76 -0.35
C ARG A 116 -7.87 3.69 -1.40
N GLN A 117 -8.45 4.07 -2.53
CA GLN A 117 -8.77 3.15 -3.62
C GLN A 117 -7.52 2.52 -4.24
N SER A 118 -6.46 3.31 -4.43
CA SER A 118 -5.20 2.81 -4.98
C SER A 118 -4.54 1.78 -4.07
N ILE A 119 -4.53 2.04 -2.76
CA ILE A 119 -4.01 1.08 -1.78
C ILE A 119 -4.88 -0.17 -1.75
N ARG A 120 -6.21 -0.03 -1.74
CA ARG A 120 -7.14 -1.17 -1.77
C ARG A 120 -6.92 -2.04 -3.00
N TYR A 121 -6.84 -1.46 -4.18
CA TYR A 121 -6.63 -2.18 -5.45
C TYR A 121 -5.31 -2.94 -5.44
N ALA A 122 -4.22 -2.27 -5.06
CA ALA A 122 -2.90 -2.88 -5.01
C ALA A 122 -2.80 -4.00 -3.95
N SER A 123 -3.46 -3.82 -2.80
CA SER A 123 -3.51 -4.82 -1.75
C SER A 123 -4.39 -6.02 -2.12
N LEU A 124 -5.47 -5.83 -2.90
CA LEU A 124 -6.27 -6.94 -3.44
C LEU A 124 -5.44 -7.81 -4.39
N ASP A 125 -4.68 -7.19 -5.29
CA ASP A 125 -3.83 -7.93 -6.22
C ASP A 125 -2.74 -8.72 -5.48
N ASP A 126 -2.01 -8.07 -4.56
CA ASP A 126 -1.03 -8.74 -3.70
C ASP A 126 -1.67 -9.87 -2.85
N LEU A 127 -2.89 -9.66 -2.37
CA LEU A 127 -3.64 -10.62 -1.57
C LEU A 127 -3.99 -11.88 -2.40
N ARG A 128 -4.36 -11.73 -3.67
CA ARG A 128 -4.67 -12.85 -4.55
C ARG A 128 -3.49 -13.81 -4.72
N TYR A 129 -2.30 -13.27 -4.95
CA TYR A 129 -1.08 -14.09 -5.05
C TYR A 129 -0.70 -14.70 -3.71
N PHE A 130 -0.79 -13.92 -2.64
CA PHE A 130 -0.30 -14.31 -1.32
C PHE A 130 -1.22 -15.28 -0.58
N ALA A 131 -2.54 -15.16 -0.75
CA ALA A 131 -3.51 -15.97 -0.03
C ALA A 131 -3.39 -17.46 -0.38
N ASN A 132 -3.17 -17.78 -1.65
CA ASN A 132 -3.03 -19.18 -2.08
C ASN A 132 -1.86 -19.88 -1.39
N ASP A 133 -0.71 -19.20 -1.29
CA ASP A 133 0.48 -19.70 -0.60
C ASP A 133 0.23 -19.91 0.90
N VAL A 134 -0.40 -18.94 1.56
CA VAL A 134 -0.69 -19.00 3.00
C VAL A 134 -1.74 -20.07 3.34
N LEU A 135 -2.73 -20.27 2.48
CA LEU A 135 -3.80 -21.24 2.71
C LEU A 135 -3.34 -22.68 2.46
N ALA A 136 -2.44 -22.89 1.50
CA ALA A 136 -1.86 -24.20 1.19
C ALA A 136 -0.78 -24.64 2.20
N SER A 137 0.01 -23.70 2.72
CA SER A 137 1.14 -23.99 3.61
C SER A 137 0.72 -24.64 4.93
N GLU A 138 1.28 -25.79 5.33
CA GLU A 138 0.95 -26.38 6.65
C GLU A 138 1.53 -25.57 7.84
N ASN A 139 2.72 -24.99 7.66
CA ASN A 139 3.43 -24.24 8.69
C ASN A 139 3.56 -22.76 8.28
N ILE A 140 2.59 -21.94 8.66
CA ILE A 140 2.61 -20.50 8.36
C ILE A 140 3.57 -19.79 9.33
N GLN A 141 4.46 -18.97 8.78
CA GLN A 141 5.37 -18.15 9.57
C GLN A 141 4.70 -16.87 10.09
N VAL A 142 5.18 -16.33 11.22
CA VAL A 142 4.63 -15.12 11.87
C VAL A 142 4.60 -13.92 10.90
N HIS A 143 5.64 -13.76 10.07
CA HIS A 143 5.72 -12.65 9.13
C HIS A 143 4.64 -12.76 8.03
N GLN A 144 4.29 -13.98 7.60
CA GLN A 144 3.22 -14.23 6.63
C GLN A 144 1.85 -13.87 7.22
N ILE A 145 1.60 -14.24 8.49
CA ILE A 145 0.36 -13.89 9.21
C ILE A 145 0.21 -12.37 9.31
N ARG A 146 1.25 -11.67 9.82
CA ARG A 146 1.24 -10.21 9.94
C ARG A 146 0.96 -9.54 8.61
N ARG A 147 1.60 -10.05 7.56
CA ARG A 147 1.41 -9.53 6.22
C ARG A 147 0.00 -9.74 5.68
N LEU A 148 -0.56 -10.94 5.79
CA LEU A 148 -1.93 -11.22 5.33
C LEU A 148 -2.90 -10.27 6.03
N ARG A 149 -2.76 -10.13 7.35
CA ARG A 149 -3.56 -9.21 8.15
C ARG A 149 -3.41 -7.77 7.67
N LYS A 150 -2.20 -7.32 7.37
CA LYS A 150 -1.96 -5.98 6.82
C LYS A 150 -2.66 -5.77 5.47
N LEU A 151 -2.56 -6.73 4.55
CA LEU A 151 -3.23 -6.65 3.25
C LEU A 151 -4.74 -6.60 3.41
N VAL A 152 -5.32 -7.45 4.27
CA VAL A 152 -6.75 -7.44 4.54
C VAL A 152 -7.20 -6.13 5.18
N ALA A 153 -6.43 -5.58 6.13
CA ALA A 153 -6.71 -4.27 6.71
C ALA A 153 -6.69 -3.16 5.65
N ASP A 154 -5.69 -3.15 4.76
CA ASP A 154 -5.60 -2.20 3.64
C ASP A 154 -6.81 -2.31 2.70
N VAL A 155 -7.29 -3.54 2.41
CA VAL A 155 -8.46 -3.78 1.54
C VAL A 155 -9.75 -3.27 2.17
N LEU A 156 -9.90 -3.49 3.48
CA LEU A 156 -11.07 -3.04 4.26
C LEU A 156 -10.99 -1.54 4.60
N GLY A 157 -9.91 -0.85 4.26
CA GLY A 157 -9.72 0.57 4.60
C GLY A 157 -9.51 0.83 6.09
N LEU A 158 -9.06 -0.18 6.84
CA LEU A 158 -8.74 -0.07 8.26
C LEU A 158 -7.39 0.63 8.46
N PRO A 159 -7.22 1.43 9.53
CA PRO A 159 -5.99 2.19 9.76
C PRO A 159 -4.79 1.27 10.03
N ASP A 160 -5.02 0.12 10.68
CA ASP A 160 -3.98 -0.85 10.97
C ASP A 160 -4.50 -2.30 11.06
N GLN A 161 -3.55 -3.24 11.12
CA GLN A 161 -3.82 -4.68 11.25
C GLN A 161 -4.34 -5.11 12.64
N CYS A 162 -4.20 -4.26 13.66
CA CYS A 162 -4.67 -4.55 15.02
C CYS A 162 -6.18 -4.30 15.10
N SER A 163 -6.64 -3.30 14.34
CA SER A 163 -8.04 -2.93 14.17
C SER A 163 -8.89 -4.07 13.59
N LEU A 164 -8.29 -5.08 12.94
CA LEU A 164 -9.01 -6.29 12.51
C LEU A 164 -9.65 -7.08 13.65
N ASN A 165 -9.10 -7.04 14.86
CA ASN A 165 -9.67 -7.79 15.99
C ASN A 165 -10.89 -7.08 16.59
N SER A 166 -10.93 -5.75 16.48
CA SER A 166 -12.01 -4.90 16.98
C SER A 166 -12.99 -4.47 15.89
N ALA A 167 -12.63 -4.68 14.62
CA ALA A 167 -13.50 -4.48 13.48
C ALA A 167 -14.64 -5.49 13.61
N VAL A 168 -15.72 -5.04 14.23
CA VAL A 168 -17.04 -5.55 13.90
C VAL A 168 -17.15 -5.27 12.40
N PHE A 169 -17.33 -6.32 11.58
CA PHE A 169 -17.68 -6.12 10.19
C PHE A 169 -19.02 -5.38 10.19
N GLU A 170 -18.98 -4.05 10.15
CA GLU A 170 -20.18 -3.20 10.23
C GLU A 170 -21.14 -3.57 9.10
N LYS A 171 -20.59 -4.05 7.97
CA LYS A 171 -21.33 -4.63 6.86
C LYS A 171 -20.88 -6.06 6.64
N LYS A 172 -21.81 -7.00 6.81
CA LYS A 172 -21.63 -8.43 6.49
C LYS A 172 -21.16 -8.63 5.03
N GLU A 173 -21.60 -7.75 4.14
CA GLU A 173 -21.28 -7.74 2.71
C GLU A 173 -19.78 -7.61 2.41
N ASP A 174 -19.04 -6.80 3.18
CA ASP A 174 -17.60 -6.60 2.96
C ASP A 174 -16.80 -7.87 3.31
N TRP A 175 -17.21 -8.57 4.36
CA TRP A 175 -16.62 -9.85 4.74
C TRP A 175 -16.94 -10.93 3.71
N ASP A 176 -18.21 -11.05 3.31
CA ASP A 176 -18.64 -12.06 2.35
C ASP A 176 -17.96 -11.83 0.99
N GLY A 177 -17.80 -10.57 0.57
CA GLY A 177 -17.04 -10.20 -0.63
C GLY A 177 -15.56 -10.57 -0.54
N LEU A 178 -14.91 -10.32 0.60
CA LEU A 178 -13.51 -10.71 0.84
C LEU A 178 -13.34 -12.23 0.82
N VAL A 179 -14.23 -12.96 1.49
CA VAL A 179 -14.20 -14.42 1.53
C VAL A 179 -14.41 -14.99 0.12
N HIS A 180 -15.41 -14.49 -0.60
CA HIS A 180 -15.65 -14.86 -1.99
C HIS A 180 -14.42 -14.60 -2.86
N TYR A 181 -13.75 -13.46 -2.68
CA TYR A 181 -12.52 -13.13 -3.41
C TYR A 181 -11.36 -14.07 -3.09
N LEU A 182 -11.21 -14.48 -1.81
CA LEU A 182 -10.10 -15.29 -1.34
C LEU A 182 -10.23 -16.78 -1.66
N ILE A 183 -11.43 -17.35 -1.54
CA ILE A 183 -11.67 -18.80 -1.63
C ILE A 183 -12.77 -19.19 -2.61
N GLY A 184 -13.42 -18.23 -3.27
CA GLY A 184 -14.52 -18.45 -4.21
C GLY A 184 -15.89 -18.62 -3.56
N SER A 185 -16.93 -18.70 -4.40
CA SER A 185 -18.30 -19.07 -4.00
C SER A 185 -18.36 -20.47 -3.40
N ASN A 186 -19.27 -20.65 -2.45
CA ASN A 186 -19.53 -21.93 -1.82
C ASN A 186 -20.77 -22.58 -2.45
N ASP A 187 -20.62 -23.76 -3.04
CA ASP A 187 -21.75 -24.58 -3.53
C ASP A 187 -22.43 -25.39 -2.41
N GLY A 188 -22.16 -25.05 -1.15
CA GLY A 188 -22.87 -25.54 0.05
C GLY A 188 -22.40 -26.87 0.62
N SER A 189 -21.70 -27.70 -0.17
CA SER A 189 -21.29 -29.06 0.22
C SER A 189 -19.79 -29.25 0.42
N ASP A 190 -18.97 -28.23 0.18
CA ASP A 190 -17.51 -28.42 0.16
C ASP A 190 -16.85 -28.34 1.55
N GLN A 191 -16.44 -29.50 2.06
CA GLN A 191 -15.65 -29.61 3.29
C GLN A 191 -14.31 -28.87 3.18
N VAL A 192 -13.74 -28.78 1.97
CA VAL A 192 -12.48 -28.06 1.71
C VAL A 192 -12.69 -26.56 1.87
N TRP A 193 -13.79 -26.01 1.34
CA TRP A 193 -14.15 -24.61 1.53
C TRP A 193 -14.29 -24.24 3.02
N ARG A 194 -15.00 -25.05 3.81
CA ARG A 194 -15.15 -24.81 5.26
C ARG A 194 -13.81 -24.82 5.99
N LYS A 195 -12.92 -25.77 5.66
CA LYS A 195 -11.56 -25.83 6.24
C LYS A 195 -10.75 -24.58 5.89
N LYS A 196 -10.83 -24.10 4.64
CA LYS A 196 -10.15 -22.87 4.21
C LYS A 196 -10.72 -21.64 4.93
N LEU A 197 -12.04 -21.53 5.07
CA LEU A 197 -12.67 -20.43 5.79
C LEU A 197 -12.23 -20.38 7.26
N GLU A 198 -12.28 -21.51 7.97
CA GLU A 198 -11.85 -21.57 9.37
C GLU A 198 -10.37 -21.23 9.50
N ARG A 199 -9.54 -21.68 8.55
CA ARG A 199 -8.13 -21.29 8.50
C ARG A 199 -7.95 -19.78 8.34
N ILE A 200 -8.70 -19.13 7.44
CA ILE A 200 -8.67 -17.66 7.28
C ILE A 200 -9.05 -16.97 8.58
N LYS A 201 -10.16 -17.39 9.21
CA LYS A 201 -10.60 -16.82 10.49
C LYS A 201 -9.54 -16.96 11.57
N MET A 202 -8.88 -18.12 11.66
CA MET A 202 -7.79 -18.32 12.61
C MET A 202 -6.61 -17.37 12.33
N ILE A 203 -6.22 -17.18 11.07
CA ILE A 203 -5.12 -16.27 10.72
C ILE A 203 -5.49 -14.81 11.05
N LEU A 204 -6.71 -14.40 10.72
CA LEU A 204 -7.14 -13.01 10.83
C LEU A 204 -7.53 -12.60 12.26
N PHE A 205 -8.10 -13.49 13.06
CA PHE A 205 -8.62 -13.12 14.40
C PHE A 205 -7.94 -13.85 15.56
N SER A 206 -7.27 -14.98 15.31
CA SER A 206 -6.63 -15.78 16.35
C SER A 206 -5.21 -16.24 15.96
N PRO A 207 -4.32 -15.31 15.54
CA PRO A 207 -3.01 -15.67 15.02
C PRO A 207 -2.12 -16.41 16.05
N SER A 208 -2.32 -16.15 17.34
CA SER A 208 -1.61 -16.81 18.43
C SER A 208 -1.81 -18.33 18.46
N LYS A 209 -2.94 -18.84 17.95
CA LYS A 209 -3.22 -20.30 17.91
C LYS A 209 -2.43 -21.02 16.83
N LEU A 210 -1.97 -20.31 15.80
CA LEU A 210 -1.24 -20.88 14.66
C LEU A 210 0.27 -20.87 14.87
N ILE A 211 0.76 -19.98 15.72
CA ILE A 211 2.19 -19.87 16.03
C ILE A 211 2.53 -21.00 17.00
N LYS A 212 3.02 -22.13 16.46
CA LYS A 212 3.74 -23.10 17.29
C LYS A 212 4.93 -22.35 17.90
N LYS A 213 4.94 -22.18 19.22
CA LYS A 213 6.15 -21.71 19.93
C LYS A 213 7.26 -22.63 19.45
N GLN A 214 8.24 -22.08 18.71
CA GLN A 214 9.51 -22.77 18.58
C GLN A 214 9.92 -23.06 20.01
N LYS A 215 10.05 -24.35 20.35
CA LYS A 215 10.73 -24.73 21.58
C LYS A 215 12.01 -23.92 21.52
N LEU A 216 12.23 -23.03 22.50
CA LEU A 216 13.56 -22.49 22.71
C LEU A 216 14.44 -23.73 22.69
N LEU A 217 15.34 -23.80 21.71
CA LEU A 217 16.41 -24.77 21.76
C LEU A 217 16.99 -24.54 23.14
N ASP A 218 16.83 -25.55 23.99
CA ASP A 218 17.43 -25.58 25.30
C ASP A 218 18.87 -25.19 25.02
N THR A 219 19.24 -24.01 25.50
CA THR A 219 20.61 -23.54 25.34
C THR A 219 21.33 -24.44 26.30
N GLY A 220 21.73 -25.60 25.78
CA GLY A 220 22.24 -26.70 26.57
C GLY A 220 23.23 -26.13 27.56
N GLU A 221 23.09 -26.54 28.81
CA GLU A 221 24.04 -26.32 29.89
C GLU A 221 25.45 -26.16 29.31
N LYS A 222 25.86 -24.90 29.18
CA LYS A 222 27.24 -24.51 29.14
C LYS A 222 27.36 -23.42 30.16
N ASP A 223 27.64 -23.90 31.37
CA ASP A 223 28.45 -23.22 32.36
C ASP A 223 29.42 -22.22 31.70
N GLY A 224 29.43 -21.00 32.25
CA GLY A 224 30.55 -20.08 32.13
C GLY A 224 30.58 -19.23 30.85
N HIS A 225 30.45 -17.91 31.05
CA HIS A 225 31.51 -16.92 30.81
C HIS A 225 31.03 -15.59 30.17
N TRP A 226 29.83 -15.50 29.60
CA TRP A 226 29.39 -14.30 28.87
C TRP A 226 28.46 -13.35 29.64
N ALA A 227 27.92 -13.76 30.79
CA ALA A 227 27.00 -12.93 31.60
C ALA A 227 27.67 -11.73 32.30
N ASN A 228 29.01 -11.61 32.25
CA ASN A 228 29.75 -10.50 32.87
C ASN A 228 30.39 -9.51 31.87
N ILE A 229 30.05 -9.53 30.59
CA ILE A 229 30.45 -8.43 29.70
C ILE A 229 29.48 -7.27 29.93
N GLY A 230 29.91 -6.40 30.85
CA GLY A 230 29.17 -5.24 31.30
C GLY A 230 28.63 -4.39 30.15
N ARG A 231 27.48 -3.77 30.44
CA ARG A 231 26.97 -2.60 29.74
C ARG A 231 28.05 -1.51 29.70
N LYS A 232 28.90 -1.52 28.68
CA LYS A 232 29.57 -0.29 28.25
C LYS A 232 28.50 0.54 27.57
N ASN A 233 28.00 1.54 28.30
CA ASN A 233 27.29 2.66 27.73
C ASN A 233 28.09 3.18 26.52
N THR A 234 27.65 2.88 25.32
CA THR A 234 28.09 3.58 24.11
C THR A 234 27.49 4.98 24.20
N ARG A 235 28.15 5.84 24.98
CA ARG A 235 27.95 7.28 24.93
C ARG A 235 28.42 7.70 23.55
N VAL A 236 27.49 8.18 22.74
CA VAL A 236 27.81 8.84 21.48
C VAL A 236 28.59 10.10 21.85
N ASP A 237 29.91 10.05 21.71
CA ASP A 237 30.76 11.24 21.79
C ASP A 237 30.37 12.15 20.62
N THR A 238 29.71 13.26 20.94
CA THR A 238 29.42 14.31 19.97
C THR A 238 30.75 14.92 19.52
N THR A 239 30.85 15.16 18.21
CA THR A 239 32.03 15.66 17.48
C THR A 239 32.54 17.05 17.89
N LEU A 240 32.06 17.62 19.00
CA LEU A 240 32.49 18.92 19.52
C LEU A 240 33.67 18.84 20.50
N SER A 241 34.01 17.66 21.02
CA SER A 241 35.08 17.47 22.02
C SER A 241 36.51 17.48 21.44
N ARG A 242 36.68 17.74 20.14
CA ARG A 242 38.00 17.75 19.46
C ARG A 242 38.52 19.14 19.07
N SER A 243 37.81 20.22 19.39
CA SER A 243 38.37 21.56 19.17
C SER A 243 39.34 21.94 20.30
N GLU A 244 40.60 22.23 19.95
CA GLU A 244 41.65 22.70 20.88
C GLU A 244 41.30 24.04 21.56
N ALA A 245 40.26 24.73 21.09
CA ALA A 245 39.79 26.03 21.56
C ALA A 245 39.30 26.05 23.03
N TYR A 246 39.06 24.89 23.66
CA TYR A 246 38.54 24.81 25.03
C TYR A 246 39.52 24.27 26.07
N LYS A 247 40.78 23.97 25.70
CA LYS A 247 41.76 23.40 26.66
C LYS A 247 42.37 24.41 27.62
N ASN A 248 42.23 25.73 27.42
CA ASN A 248 42.79 26.74 28.31
C ASN A 248 41.99 28.05 28.33
N PRO A 249 40.97 28.18 29.21
CA PRO A 249 40.25 29.44 29.38
C PRO A 249 41.08 30.55 30.08
N ALA A 250 42.26 30.24 30.62
CA ALA A 250 43.12 31.19 31.32
C ALA A 250 44.10 31.99 30.42
N LYS A 251 44.07 31.79 29.09
CA LYS A 251 44.85 32.57 28.12
C LYS A 251 43.94 33.39 27.20
N LYS A 252 43.13 34.27 27.80
CA LYS A 252 42.53 35.42 27.10
C LYS A 252 42.92 36.69 27.84
N ASN A 253 44.04 37.26 27.43
CA ASN A 253 44.28 38.71 27.49
C ASN A 253 44.22 39.22 26.05
#